data_AF-A0A5F2GDQ2-F1
#
_entry.id   AF-A0A5F2GDQ2-F1
#
_cell.length_a   1.000
_cell.length_b   1.000
_cell.length_c   1.000
_cell.angle_alpha   90.00
_cell.angle_beta   90.00
_cell.angle_gamma   90.00
#
_symmetry.space_group_name_H-M   'P 1'
#
loop_
_entity.id
_entity.type
_entity.pdbx_description
1 polymer ?
#
loop_
_entity_poly.entity_id
_entity_poly.type
_entity_poly.pdbx_seq_one_letter_code
_entity_poly.pdbx_strand_id
1 'polypeptide(L)'
;MTTAAAAQEYLAQHLVEWAGKGFASHNPHNKPLEELPVIYGFNNGGSPGWYSGVLIADDGSCLGGHICSDEGYMYHDLGVMDGSRPDRHETFREHYPDGYRMDFVSSRDVLTHPGLNEAVKQNRIKAEQASRAS
;
A
#
# COMPACT_ATOMS: atom_id res chain seq x y z
N MET A 1 -22.58 16.90 -12.27
CA MET A 1 -21.38 16.30 -12.88
C MET A 1 -20.22 17.22 -12.61
N THR A 2 -19.12 16.71 -12.08
CA THR A 2 -17.86 17.45 -11.91
C THR A 2 -17.13 17.50 -13.25
N THR A 3 -16.55 18.65 -13.63
CA THR A 3 -15.75 18.75 -14.85
C THR A 3 -14.37 18.13 -14.65
N ALA A 4 -13.69 17.74 -15.74
CA ALA A 4 -12.33 17.21 -15.66
C ALA A 4 -11.36 18.19 -14.98
N ALA A 5 -11.49 19.49 -15.27
CA ALA A 5 -10.68 20.53 -14.64
C ALA A 5 -10.91 20.60 -13.11
N ALA A 6 -12.18 20.56 -12.68
CA ALA A 6 -12.51 20.57 -11.24
C ALA A 6 -12.01 19.30 -10.52
N ALA A 7 -12.04 18.14 -11.18
CA ALA A 7 -11.49 16.91 -10.62
C ALA A 7 -9.96 16.96 -10.45
N GLN A 8 -9.26 17.56 -11.42
CA GLN A 8 -7.80 17.74 -11.36
C GLN A 8 -7.41 18.77 -10.28
N GLU A 9 -8.16 19.86 -10.16
CA GLU A 9 -7.94 20.84 -9.10
C GLU A 9 -8.16 20.22 -7.71
N TYR A 10 -9.23 19.45 -7.53
CA TYR A 10 -9.49 18.75 -6.28
C TYR A 10 -8.39 17.75 -5.94
N LEU A 11 -7.92 16.97 -6.94
CA LEU A 11 -6.78 16.07 -6.75
C LEU A 11 -5.53 16.85 -6.33
N ALA A 12 -5.21 17.96 -6.99
CA ALA A 12 -4.04 18.76 -6.65
C ALA A 12 -4.13 19.31 -5.21
N GLN A 13 -5.28 19.83 -4.80
CA GLN A 13 -5.51 20.31 -3.43
C GLN A 13 -5.35 19.18 -2.41
N HIS A 14 -5.92 18.01 -2.70
CA HIS A 14 -5.75 16.81 -1.88
C HIS A 14 -4.27 16.44 -1.74
N LEU A 15 -3.52 16.34 -2.84
CA LEU A 15 -2.10 16.02 -2.80
C LEU A 15 -1.28 17.02 -1.99
N VAL A 16 -1.63 18.31 -2.04
CA VAL A 16 -0.98 19.37 -1.23
C VAL A 16 -1.28 19.20 0.26
N GLU A 17 -2.52 18.85 0.64
CA GLU A 17 -2.89 18.62 2.04
C GLU A 17 -2.08 17.49 2.70
N TRP A 18 -1.75 16.47 1.90
CA TRP A 18 -1.03 15.28 2.37
C TRP A 18 0.48 15.35 2.15
N ALA A 19 0.96 16.40 1.46
CA ALA A 19 2.38 16.61 1.23
C ALA A 19 3.13 16.74 2.57
N GLY A 20 4.22 15.99 2.71
CA GLY A 20 5.10 16.06 3.89
C GLY A 20 4.68 15.23 5.10
N LYS A 21 3.50 14.58 5.09
CA LYS A 21 3.10 13.66 6.19
C LYS A 21 3.92 12.37 6.22
N GLY A 22 4.50 11.96 5.09
CA GLY A 22 5.32 10.76 4.98
C GLY A 22 4.51 9.46 5.03
N PHE A 23 5.22 8.34 4.92
CA PHE A 23 4.62 7.01 5.03
C PHE A 23 4.47 6.58 6.48
N ALA A 24 3.35 5.92 6.77
CA ALA A 24 3.03 5.43 8.09
C ALA A 24 4.01 4.34 8.53
N SER A 25 4.28 4.28 9.83
CA SER A 25 5.05 3.19 10.44
C SER A 25 4.54 2.89 11.84
N HIS A 26 4.75 1.66 12.29
CA HIS A 26 4.57 1.25 13.67
C HIS A 26 5.90 0.67 14.16
N ASN A 27 6.47 1.23 15.22
CA ASN A 27 7.78 0.82 15.70
C ASN A 27 7.83 0.85 17.24
N PRO A 28 7.20 -0.12 17.91
CA PRO A 28 7.11 -0.12 19.38
C PRO A 28 8.47 -0.35 20.07
N HIS A 29 9.48 -0.80 19.32
CA HIS A 29 10.81 -1.11 19.83
C HIS A 29 11.89 -0.11 19.43
N ASN A 30 11.52 0.97 18.73
CA ASN A 30 12.44 2.01 18.25
C ASN A 30 13.64 1.43 17.45
N LYS A 31 13.39 0.40 16.64
CA LYS A 31 14.38 -0.18 15.72
C LYS A 31 14.68 0.78 14.56
N PRO A 32 15.83 0.68 13.90
CA PRO A 32 16.03 1.36 12.62
C PRO A 32 14.92 0.97 11.62
N LEU A 33 14.38 1.93 10.86
CA LEU A 33 13.24 1.68 9.97
C LEU A 33 13.58 0.65 8.88
N GLU A 34 14.82 0.60 8.45
CA GLU A 34 15.38 -0.36 7.51
C GLU A 34 15.31 -1.83 7.98
N GLU A 35 15.23 -2.04 9.29
CA GLU A 35 15.08 -3.39 9.89
C GLU A 35 13.62 -3.80 10.03
N LEU A 36 12.66 -2.89 9.82
CA LEU A 36 11.24 -3.21 9.90
C LEU A 36 10.76 -3.88 8.61
N PRO A 37 9.87 -4.89 8.73
CA PRO A 37 9.19 -5.46 7.58
C PRO A 37 8.38 -4.39 6.85
N VAL A 38 8.22 -4.57 5.55
CA VAL A 38 7.55 -3.59 4.67
C VAL A 38 6.18 -4.10 4.27
N ILE A 39 5.18 -3.22 4.33
CA ILE A 39 3.88 -3.43 3.69
C ILE A 39 3.82 -2.50 2.47
N TYR A 40 3.80 -3.10 1.28
CA TYR A 40 3.74 -2.38 0.02
C TYR A 40 2.29 -2.14 -0.40
N GLY A 41 1.89 -0.88 -0.50
CA GLY A 41 0.72 -0.46 -1.27
C GLY A 41 1.11 -0.22 -2.72
N PHE A 42 0.33 -0.71 -3.69
CA PHE A 42 0.64 -0.49 -5.10
C PHE A 42 -0.59 -0.60 -6.00
N ASN A 43 -0.48 -0.02 -7.19
CA ASN A 43 -1.49 -0.16 -8.25
C ASN A 43 -1.30 -1.50 -8.98
N ASN A 44 -2.25 -2.40 -8.81
CA ASN A 44 -2.30 -3.72 -9.45
C ASN A 44 -3.01 -3.70 -10.83
N GLY A 45 -3.15 -2.52 -11.44
CA GLY A 45 -3.72 -2.32 -12.77
C GLY A 45 -5.13 -1.73 -12.76
N GLY A 46 -5.73 -1.66 -13.94
CA GLY A 46 -7.05 -1.06 -14.18
C GLY A 46 -7.00 0.07 -15.20
N SER A 47 -8.00 0.93 -15.17
CA SER A 47 -8.11 2.10 -16.05
C SER A 47 -8.50 3.35 -15.26
N PRO A 48 -8.31 4.57 -15.79
CA PRO A 48 -8.77 5.79 -15.14
C PRO A 48 -10.22 5.66 -14.64
N GLY A 49 -10.45 5.97 -13.36
CA GLY A 49 -11.74 5.79 -12.68
C GLY A 49 -11.97 4.40 -12.05
N TRP A 50 -11.11 3.41 -12.29
CA TRP A 50 -11.27 2.03 -11.83
C TRP A 50 -9.92 1.29 -11.66
N TYR A 51 -8.99 1.88 -10.90
CA TYR A 51 -7.74 1.23 -10.54
C TYR A 51 -7.91 0.28 -9.36
N SER A 52 -7.13 -0.79 -9.32
CA SER A 52 -7.12 -1.79 -8.25
C SER A 52 -5.87 -1.61 -7.39
N GLY A 53 -6.01 -1.03 -6.21
CA GLY A 53 -4.95 -0.92 -5.21
C GLY A 53 -4.86 -2.17 -4.34
N VAL A 54 -3.65 -2.65 -4.08
CA VAL A 54 -3.38 -3.85 -3.27
C VAL A 54 -2.34 -3.54 -2.20
N LEU A 55 -2.50 -4.16 -1.03
CA LEU A 55 -1.52 -4.21 0.05
C LEU A 55 -0.94 -5.60 0.16
N ILE A 56 0.38 -5.71 0.03
CA ILE A 56 1.11 -6.96 0.24
C ILE A 56 2.27 -6.74 1.21
N ALA A 57 2.34 -7.58 2.23
CA ALA A 57 3.45 -7.63 3.15
C ALA A 57 4.68 -8.28 2.49
N ASP A 58 5.89 -7.96 2.95
CA ASP A 58 7.15 -8.54 2.46
C ASP A 58 7.22 -10.06 2.57
N ASP A 59 6.52 -10.64 3.55
CA ASP A 59 6.33 -12.08 3.71
C ASP A 59 5.33 -12.70 2.71
N GLY A 60 4.76 -11.89 1.82
CA GLY A 60 3.78 -12.27 0.81
C GLY A 60 2.33 -12.33 1.28
N SER A 61 1.99 -11.88 2.48
CA SER A 61 0.60 -11.85 2.96
C SER A 61 -0.17 -10.68 2.35
N CYS A 62 -1.35 -10.93 1.78
CA CYS A 62 -2.23 -9.86 1.31
C CYS A 62 -3.00 -9.26 2.48
N LEU A 63 -2.80 -7.97 2.75
CA LEU A 63 -3.38 -7.27 3.91
C LEU A 63 -4.56 -6.36 3.56
N GLY A 64 -4.94 -6.32 2.28
CA GLY A 64 -6.15 -5.64 1.83
C GLY A 64 -6.03 -5.06 0.42
N GLY A 65 -7.05 -4.30 0.03
CA GLY A 65 -7.06 -3.56 -1.22
C GLY A 65 -8.07 -2.42 -1.20
N HIS A 66 -8.13 -1.69 -2.31
CA HIS A 66 -9.12 -0.65 -2.56
C HIS A 66 -9.33 -0.43 -4.07
N ILE A 67 -10.53 -0.06 -4.49
CA ILE A 67 -10.77 0.40 -5.87
C ILE A 67 -10.68 1.93 -5.86
N CYS A 68 -9.75 2.47 -6.63
CA CYS A 68 -9.44 3.90 -6.66
C CYS A 68 -9.81 4.51 -8.00
N SER A 69 -10.28 5.75 -7.99
CA SER A 69 -10.52 6.51 -9.22
C SER A 69 -9.21 7.05 -9.84
N ASP A 70 -8.20 7.29 -9.02
CA ASP A 70 -6.89 7.82 -9.40
C ASP A 70 -5.80 7.26 -8.46
N GLU A 71 -4.59 7.11 -8.98
CA GLU A 71 -3.43 6.65 -8.19
C GLU A 71 -3.04 7.65 -7.09
N GLY A 72 -3.28 8.95 -7.32
CA GLY A 72 -3.02 9.99 -6.33
C GLY A 72 -3.87 9.86 -5.05
N TYR A 73 -5.02 9.19 -5.10
CA TYR A 73 -5.81 8.87 -3.91
C TYR A 73 -5.40 7.54 -3.29
N MET A 74 -4.90 6.61 -4.10
CA MET A 74 -4.72 5.20 -3.73
C MET A 74 -3.88 5.01 -2.47
N TYR A 75 -2.74 5.68 -2.36
CA TYR A 75 -1.85 5.50 -1.20
C TYR A 75 -2.47 6.05 0.10
N HIS A 76 -3.42 6.99 0.02
CA HIS A 76 -4.22 7.42 1.17
C HIS A 76 -5.25 6.35 1.52
N ASP A 77 -6.01 5.87 0.53
CA ASP A 77 -7.10 4.91 0.72
C ASP A 77 -6.64 3.53 1.19
N LEU A 78 -5.41 3.17 0.85
CA LEU A 78 -4.71 1.97 1.32
C LEU A 78 -4.10 2.13 2.73
N GLY A 79 -4.05 3.34 3.30
CA GLY A 79 -3.41 3.56 4.60
C GLY A 79 -1.89 3.59 4.56
N VAL A 80 -1.30 3.94 3.41
CA VAL A 80 0.16 4.05 3.30
C VAL A 80 0.66 5.35 3.91
N MET A 81 -0.11 6.43 3.82
CA MET A 81 0.25 7.72 4.40
C MET A 81 -0.06 7.79 5.88
N ASP A 82 0.82 8.45 6.64
CA ASP A 82 0.62 8.61 8.07
C ASP A 82 -0.70 9.35 8.36
N GLY A 83 -1.52 8.74 9.23
CA GLY A 83 -2.83 9.23 9.62
C GLY A 83 -3.96 9.07 8.59
N SER A 84 -3.75 8.48 7.41
CA SER A 84 -4.83 8.42 6.39
C SER A 84 -5.93 7.40 6.70
N ARG A 85 -5.57 6.22 7.21
CA ARG A 85 -6.52 5.11 7.48
C ARG A 85 -6.17 4.35 8.77
N PRO A 86 -6.33 4.98 9.95
CA PRO A 86 -5.96 4.36 11.22
C PRO A 86 -6.66 3.01 11.47
N ASP A 87 -7.85 2.82 10.88
CA ASP A 87 -8.62 1.58 10.90
C ASP A 87 -7.86 0.41 10.27
N ARG A 88 -7.18 0.62 9.12
CA ARG A 88 -6.42 -0.45 8.46
C ARG A 88 -5.20 -0.88 9.26
N HIS A 89 -4.60 0.05 10.02
CA HIS A 89 -3.41 -0.23 10.82
C HIS A 89 -3.70 -1.18 12.00
N GLU A 90 -4.97 -1.43 12.36
CA GLU A 90 -5.33 -2.49 13.31
C GLU A 90 -4.92 -3.87 12.79
N THR A 91 -5.33 -4.20 11.57
CA THR A 91 -4.93 -5.46 10.89
C THR A 91 -3.43 -5.53 10.66
N PHE A 92 -2.79 -4.41 10.31
CA PHE A 92 -1.34 -4.39 10.08
C PHE A 92 -0.55 -4.65 11.37
N ARG A 93 -1.01 -4.13 12.52
CA ARG A 93 -0.41 -4.38 13.83
C ARG A 93 -0.64 -5.81 14.32
N GLU A 94 -1.78 -6.40 13.98
CA GLU A 94 -2.03 -7.82 14.26
C GLU A 94 -1.06 -8.73 13.47
N HIS A 95 -0.81 -8.41 12.20
CA HIS A 95 0.14 -9.14 11.36
C HIS A 95 1.60 -8.91 11.76
N TYR A 96 1.97 -7.68 12.11
CA TYR A 96 3.32 -7.27 12.52
C TYR A 96 3.32 -6.55 13.89
N PRO A 97 3.18 -7.30 15.01
CA PRO A 97 3.13 -6.69 16.35
C PRO A 97 4.45 -6.04 16.78
N ASP A 98 5.58 -6.53 16.24
CA ASP A 98 6.92 -6.00 16.54
C ASP A 98 7.27 -4.75 15.69
N GLY A 99 6.35 -4.31 14.84
CA GLY A 99 6.48 -3.14 14.00
C GLY A 99 6.62 -3.43 12.50
N TYR A 100 6.30 -2.42 11.70
CA TYR A 100 6.36 -2.41 10.24
C TYR A 100 6.52 -0.98 9.74
N ARG A 101 6.88 -0.84 8.46
CA ARG A 101 6.78 0.41 7.71
C ARG A 101 5.94 0.22 6.46
N MET A 102 5.19 1.24 6.09
CA MET A 102 4.48 1.28 4.83
C MET A 102 5.41 1.82 3.73
N ASP A 103 5.16 1.38 2.50
CA ASP A 103 5.77 1.95 1.30
C ASP A 103 4.74 1.95 0.16
N PHE A 104 4.83 2.92 -0.75
CA PHE A 104 3.98 2.98 -1.93
C PHE A 104 4.80 2.83 -3.21
N VAL A 105 4.48 1.80 -4.00
CA VAL A 105 5.11 1.58 -5.30
C VAL A 105 4.19 2.14 -6.39
N SER A 106 4.68 3.17 -7.08
CA SER A 106 3.94 3.80 -8.18
C SER A 106 3.71 2.82 -9.33
N SER A 107 2.62 2.97 -10.07
CA SER A 107 2.31 2.18 -11.27
C SER A 107 3.47 2.09 -12.27
N ARG A 108 4.35 3.09 -12.32
CA ARG A 108 5.52 3.13 -13.19
C ARG A 108 6.63 2.17 -12.74
N ASP A 109 6.70 1.90 -11.44
CA ASP A 109 7.78 1.14 -10.81
C ASP A 109 7.36 -0.29 -10.44
N VAL A 110 6.06 -0.62 -10.46
CA VAL A 110 5.50 -1.92 -10.04
C VAL A 110 6.24 -3.11 -10.67
N LEU A 111 6.60 -3.03 -11.95
CA LEU A 111 7.26 -4.13 -12.66
C LEU A 111 8.75 -4.28 -12.30
N THR A 112 9.38 -3.22 -11.80
CA THR A 112 10.82 -3.15 -11.58
C THR A 112 11.21 -3.04 -10.11
N HIS A 113 10.25 -2.87 -9.20
CA HIS A 113 10.52 -2.65 -7.79
C HIS A 113 10.96 -3.96 -7.10
N PRO A 114 12.21 -4.08 -6.63
CA PRO A 114 12.76 -5.34 -6.14
C PRO A 114 12.05 -5.87 -4.89
N GLY A 115 11.72 -4.98 -3.94
CA GLY A 115 11.01 -5.35 -2.70
C GLY A 115 9.63 -5.96 -2.96
N LEU A 116 8.77 -5.23 -3.68
CA LEU A 116 7.48 -5.73 -4.16
C LEU A 116 7.60 -7.04 -4.96
N ASN A 117 8.57 -7.17 -5.86
CA ASN A 117 8.75 -8.40 -6.64
C ASN A 117 9.03 -9.63 -5.76
N GLU A 118 9.85 -9.47 -4.71
CA GLU A 118 10.09 -10.55 -3.75
C GLU A 118 8.83 -10.84 -2.92
N ALA A 119 8.09 -9.83 -2.46
CA ALA A 119 6.82 -10.01 -1.75
C ALA A 119 5.81 -10.81 -2.59
N VAL A 120 5.65 -10.48 -3.87
CA VAL A 120 4.78 -11.20 -4.81
C VAL A 120 5.24 -12.64 -5.00
N LYS A 121 6.55 -12.89 -5.04
CA LYS A 121 7.10 -14.25 -5.11
C LYS A 121 6.80 -15.05 -3.84
N GLN A 122 6.95 -14.45 -2.65
CA GLN A 122 6.58 -15.09 -1.38
C GLN A 122 5.08 -15.44 -1.35
N ASN A 123 4.23 -14.56 -1.85
CA ASN A 123 2.79 -14.83 -1.97
C ASN A 123 2.50 -16.07 -2.84
N ARG A 124 3.18 -16.21 -3.99
CA ARG A 124 3.06 -17.38 -4.86
C ARG A 124 3.50 -18.67 -4.16
N ILE A 125 4.63 -18.63 -3.45
CA ILE A 125 5.14 -19.78 -2.68
C ILE A 125 4.12 -20.20 -1.61
N LYS A 126 3.57 -19.24 -0.86
CA LYS A 126 2.52 -19.50 0.14
C LYS A 126 1.28 -20.14 -0.49
N ALA A 127 0.82 -19.64 -1.63
CA ALA A 127 -0.33 -20.19 -2.34
C ALA A 127 -0.10 -21.64 -2.81
N GLU A 128 1.09 -21.95 -3.34
CA GLU A 128 1.46 -23.31 -3.74
C GLU A 128 1.51 -24.26 -2.53
N GLN A 129 2.09 -23.83 -1.41
CA GLN A 129 2.14 -24.62 -0.18
C GLN A 129 0.74 -24.91 0.36
N ALA A 130 -0.15 -23.91 0.37
CA ALA A 130 -1.54 -24.08 0.78
C ALA A 130 -2.27 -25.08 -0.12
N SER A 131 -2.09 -25.02 -1.45
CA SER A 131 -2.72 -25.95 -2.39
C SER A 131 -2.24 -27.40 -2.28
N ARG A 132 -1.03 -27.63 -1.75
CA ARG A 132 -0.47 -28.97 -1.53
C ARG A 132 -0.92 -29.58 -0.19
N ALA A 133 -1.40 -28.75 0.72
CA ALA A 133 -1.89 -29.15 2.04
C ALA A 133 -3.40 -29.45 2.04
N SER A 134 -4.13 -29.08 0.97
CA SER A 134 -5.56 -29.33 0.75
C SER A 134 -5.82 -30.60 -0.07
#